data_AF-A0A7L4E6D6-F1
#
_entry.id   AF-A0A7L4E6D6-F1
#
_cell.length_a   1.000
_cell.length_b   1.000
_cell.length_c   1.000
_cell.angle_alpha   90.00
_cell.angle_beta   90.00
_cell.angle_gamma   90.00
#
_symmetry.space_group_name_H-M   'P 1'
#
loop_
_entity.id
_entity.type
_entity.pdbx_description
1 polymer ?
#
loop_
_entity_poly.entity_id
_entity_poly.type
_entity_poly.pdbx_seq_one_letter_code
_entity_poly.pdbx_strand_id
1 'polypeptide(L)'
;PQVAPQDYQHVPIDIQTSKLLDWLQDRRHCGRRWQAQVQRVRERIQAALGDMPEHPEITELLRGSYLHYFHCLRIVEILRGTEANTKNLFGRYSSQRMKDWQEIVSLYEKENAYLAELSSLLWRGVSYEVPALRRQLCRCQQAQQELERRQDECQLGAAELRERFLGSCRQYGIAGEDVRRELLAQVQALPSLLSRVGDGASALGDAIELYQACVAFVCDSPGAEVLPLLRFVATHGNCSVFRWRTGQEPLRLERPELQEAPEPLQQDTIDWGDFPTEPSQGGDIDWGITVEPSPQGDGGIDWGDGGGQEGTVTVLEAGTEAPKGIARGSDALTLLENAETRNQFIDELMELELFLAQRLLELEDEADVVAMSQLQLAPPVLQGQSSHRVRAQLATTRELLGQLCSRSVQHLCMILASPRYVERVTALLRQKLLQAELLLAKKDALAQKRHQALAEQVALEPKLQQLQEKIKELQKLIEADISKRYGGRPVNLMGINV
;
A
#
# COMPACT_ATOMS: atom_id res chain seq x y z
N PRO A 1 37.51 -52.76 51.27
CA PRO A 1 36.15 -53.30 50.98
C PRO A 1 35.89 -53.27 49.47
N GLN A 2 36.06 -54.42 48.83
CA GLN A 2 35.74 -54.65 47.42
C GLN A 2 34.21 -54.60 47.25
N VAL A 3 33.74 -53.76 46.34
CA VAL A 3 32.33 -53.72 45.93
C VAL A 3 32.00 -55.05 45.23
N ALA A 4 30.93 -55.71 45.66
CA ALA A 4 30.52 -57.01 45.13
C ALA A 4 30.14 -56.92 43.63
N PRO A 5 30.31 -57.98 42.82
CA PRO A 5 30.17 -57.92 41.36
C PRO A 5 28.73 -57.82 40.81
N GLN A 6 27.72 -57.48 41.60
CA GLN A 6 26.30 -57.65 41.20
C GLN A 6 25.48 -56.38 40.92
N ASP A 7 26.00 -55.16 41.09
CA ASP A 7 25.18 -53.94 40.91
C ASP A 7 25.26 -53.26 39.51
N TYR A 8 26.07 -53.76 38.57
CA TYR A 8 26.20 -53.14 37.24
C TYR A 8 25.03 -53.44 36.28
N GLN A 9 24.15 -54.39 36.62
CA GLN A 9 23.03 -54.79 35.75
C GLN A 9 21.92 -53.73 35.66
N HIS A 10 21.84 -52.81 36.61
CA HIS A 10 20.81 -51.75 36.62
C HIS A 10 21.33 -50.39 36.14
N VAL A 11 22.64 -50.24 35.90
CA VAL A 11 23.20 -48.97 35.41
C VAL A 11 22.96 -48.85 33.90
N PRO A 12 22.26 -47.79 33.44
CA PRO A 12 21.96 -47.58 32.04
C PRO A 12 23.23 -47.34 31.21
N ILE A 13 23.18 -47.75 29.95
CA ILE A 13 24.22 -47.48 28.96
C ILE A 13 23.77 -46.25 28.17
N ASP A 14 24.32 -45.09 28.51
CA ASP A 14 24.02 -43.85 27.81
C ASP A 14 25.02 -43.63 26.68
N ILE A 15 24.52 -43.44 25.46
CA ILE A 15 25.33 -43.27 24.25
C ILE A 15 24.87 -42.00 23.53
N GLN A 16 25.79 -41.07 23.28
CA GLN A 16 25.48 -39.90 22.47
C GLN A 16 25.27 -40.33 21.01
N THR A 17 24.14 -39.94 20.40
CA THR A 17 23.77 -40.31 19.03
C THR A 17 24.87 -39.97 18.00
N SER A 18 25.56 -38.84 18.20
CA SER A 18 26.67 -38.43 17.34
C SER A 18 27.89 -39.34 17.38
N LYS A 19 28.06 -40.12 18.44
CA LYS A 19 29.17 -41.05 18.65
C LYS A 19 28.74 -42.51 18.57
N LEU A 20 27.48 -42.78 18.24
CA LEU A 20 26.90 -44.12 18.28
C LEU A 20 27.65 -45.10 17.35
N LEU A 21 27.91 -44.68 16.11
CA LEU A 21 28.61 -45.54 15.14
C LEU A 21 30.05 -45.86 15.61
N ASP A 22 30.77 -44.86 16.11
CA ASP A 22 32.13 -45.05 16.64
C ASP A 22 32.12 -45.97 17.86
N TRP A 23 31.17 -45.75 18.78
CA TRP A 23 30.97 -46.58 19.96
C TRP A 23 30.73 -48.05 19.62
N LEU A 24 29.94 -48.30 18.57
CA LEU A 24 29.66 -49.65 18.05
C LEU A 24 30.91 -50.28 17.44
N GLN A 25 31.67 -49.54 16.65
CA GLN A 25 32.89 -50.06 16.01
C GLN A 25 34.02 -50.33 17.02
N ASP A 26 34.22 -49.44 17.99
CA ASP A 26 35.26 -49.59 19.01
C ASP A 26 35.04 -50.81 19.89
N ARG A 27 33.78 -51.12 20.18
CA ARG A 27 33.36 -52.32 20.93
C ARG A 27 33.19 -53.56 20.05
N ARG A 28 33.49 -53.46 18.75
CA ARG A 28 33.36 -54.53 17.75
C ARG A 28 31.95 -55.09 17.62
N HIS A 29 30.93 -54.26 17.86
CA HIS A 29 29.53 -54.62 17.65
C HIS A 29 29.14 -54.61 16.18
N CYS A 30 29.86 -53.88 15.32
CA CYS A 30 29.71 -53.94 13.87
C CYS A 30 31.07 -53.83 13.15
N GLY A 31 31.12 -54.31 11.90
CA GLY A 31 32.31 -54.23 11.05
C GLY A 31 32.66 -52.81 10.60
N ARG A 32 33.95 -52.53 10.37
CA ARG A 32 34.44 -51.24 9.85
C ARG A 32 34.15 -51.04 8.35
N ARG A 33 33.93 -52.13 7.62
CA ARG A 33 33.62 -52.13 6.17
C ARG A 33 32.12 -52.21 5.88
N TRP A 34 31.30 -51.75 6.82
CA TRP A 34 29.84 -51.88 6.76
C TRP A 34 29.24 -51.17 5.53
N GLN A 35 29.83 -50.06 5.06
CA GLN A 35 29.28 -49.32 3.91
C GLN A 35 29.26 -50.19 2.64
N ALA A 36 30.35 -50.91 2.36
CA ALA A 36 30.42 -51.79 1.19
C ALA A 36 29.47 -52.99 1.33
N GLN A 37 29.31 -53.52 2.55
CA GLN A 37 28.36 -54.60 2.84
C GLN A 37 26.92 -54.13 2.65
N VAL A 38 26.57 -52.95 3.16
CA VAL A 38 25.25 -52.33 2.99
C VAL A 38 24.97 -52.05 1.52
N GLN A 39 25.92 -51.53 0.74
CA GLN A 39 25.70 -51.30 -0.69
C GLN A 39 25.34 -52.60 -1.44
N ARG A 40 26.05 -53.68 -1.15
CA ARG A 40 25.70 -55.00 -1.70
C ARG A 40 24.31 -55.46 -1.27
N VAL A 41 23.93 -55.21 -0.03
CA VAL A 41 22.57 -55.51 0.45
C VAL A 41 21.53 -54.68 -0.30
N ARG A 42 21.80 -53.39 -0.55
CA ARG A 42 20.92 -52.48 -1.30
C ARG A 42 20.67 -52.98 -2.71
N GLU A 43 21.71 -53.41 -3.42
CA GLU A 43 21.59 -54.01 -4.74
C GLU A 43 20.68 -55.25 -4.73
N ARG A 44 20.84 -56.11 -3.71
CA ARG A 44 19.99 -57.30 -3.54
C ARG A 44 18.55 -56.96 -3.20
N ILE A 45 18.31 -55.96 -2.35
CA ILE A 45 16.96 -55.47 -2.06
C ILE A 45 16.30 -54.98 -3.36
N GLN A 46 17.00 -54.17 -4.16
CA GLN A 46 16.46 -53.68 -5.44
C GLN A 46 16.10 -54.81 -6.41
N ALA A 47 16.92 -55.85 -6.50
CA ALA A 47 16.62 -57.02 -7.30
C ALA A 47 15.40 -57.80 -6.78
N ALA A 48 15.26 -57.93 -5.45
CA ALA A 48 14.17 -58.68 -4.82
C ALA A 48 12.82 -57.93 -4.81
N LEU A 49 12.81 -56.60 -4.98
CA LEU A 49 11.59 -55.80 -5.03
C LEU A 49 10.67 -56.14 -6.21
N GLY A 50 11.23 -56.63 -7.32
CA GLY A 50 10.46 -57.00 -8.51
C GLY A 50 9.58 -58.24 -8.34
N ASP A 51 9.85 -59.06 -7.32
CA ASP A 51 9.11 -60.29 -7.03
C ASP A 51 8.45 -60.19 -5.63
N MET A 52 7.67 -59.14 -5.38
CA MET A 52 6.92 -58.97 -4.12
C MET A 52 5.46 -59.44 -4.24
N PRO A 53 4.90 -60.16 -3.24
CA PRO A 53 3.51 -60.53 -3.26
C PRO A 53 2.63 -59.32 -2.92
N GLU A 54 1.42 -59.32 -3.46
CA GLU A 54 0.38 -58.35 -3.09
C GLU A 54 -0.09 -58.64 -1.66
N HIS A 55 0.56 -57.97 -0.69
CA HIS A 55 0.20 -58.01 0.71
C HIS A 55 0.09 -56.56 1.23
N PRO A 56 -1.00 -56.20 1.94
CA PRO A 56 -1.24 -54.82 2.36
C PRO A 56 -0.13 -54.29 3.26
N GLU A 57 0.34 -55.11 4.21
CA GLU A 57 1.42 -54.74 5.14
C GLU A 57 2.79 -54.60 4.44
N ILE A 58 3.05 -55.39 3.37
CA ILE A 58 4.28 -55.23 2.57
C ILE A 58 4.17 -53.94 1.74
N THR A 59 3.00 -53.67 1.16
CA THR A 59 2.74 -52.45 0.39
C THR A 59 2.95 -51.20 1.25
N GLU A 60 2.54 -51.25 2.52
CA GLU A 60 2.78 -50.18 3.49
C GLU A 60 4.27 -50.02 3.83
N LEU A 61 4.99 -51.11 4.11
CA LEU A 61 6.44 -51.11 4.34
C LEU A 61 7.26 -50.60 3.15
N LEU A 62 6.73 -50.70 1.93
CA LEU A 62 7.34 -50.21 0.70
C LEU A 62 6.98 -48.74 0.39
N ARG A 63 5.96 -48.17 1.03
CA ARG A 63 5.44 -46.83 0.70
C ARG A 63 6.33 -45.74 1.30
N GLY A 64 7.32 -45.29 0.52
CA GLY A 64 8.12 -44.08 0.82
C GLY A 64 9.12 -44.23 1.96
N SER A 65 9.39 -45.47 2.40
CA SER A 65 10.34 -45.83 3.45
C SER A 65 11.64 -46.35 2.84
N TYR A 66 12.76 -45.85 3.37
CA TYR A 66 14.04 -46.50 3.17
C TYR A 66 14.01 -47.85 3.91
N LEU A 67 13.83 -48.95 3.18
CA LEU A 67 13.82 -50.30 3.75
C LEU A 67 15.12 -50.54 4.52
N HIS A 68 15.09 -51.06 5.73
CA HIS A 68 16.29 -51.40 6.48
C HIS A 68 16.11 -52.79 7.09
N TYR A 69 17.13 -53.30 7.78
CA TYR A 69 17.14 -54.66 8.33
C TYR A 69 15.83 -55.10 9.01
N PHE A 70 15.28 -54.31 9.93
CA PHE A 70 14.02 -54.66 10.61
C PHE A 70 12.80 -54.74 9.67
N HIS A 71 12.76 -53.93 8.61
CA HIS A 71 11.75 -54.08 7.55
C HIS A 71 11.96 -55.39 6.78
N CYS A 72 13.21 -55.75 6.46
CA CYS A 72 13.53 -57.03 5.81
C CYS A 72 13.15 -58.24 6.68
N LEU A 73 13.37 -58.16 8.01
CA LEU A 73 12.93 -59.18 8.94
C LEU A 73 11.40 -59.34 8.93
N ARG A 74 10.66 -58.23 8.95
CA ARG A 74 9.20 -58.26 8.89
C ARG A 74 8.70 -58.84 7.57
N ILE A 75 9.33 -58.49 6.44
CA ILE A 75 9.03 -59.09 5.14
C ILE A 75 9.25 -60.61 5.17
N VAL A 76 10.38 -61.09 5.70
CA VAL A 76 10.65 -62.53 5.85
C VAL A 76 9.60 -63.22 6.74
N GLU A 77 9.13 -62.55 7.79
CA GLU A 77 8.08 -63.07 8.67
C GLU A 77 6.72 -63.19 7.94
N ILE A 78 6.33 -62.17 7.17
CA ILE A 78 5.11 -62.20 6.35
C ILE A 78 5.19 -63.30 5.28
N LEU A 79 6.33 -63.42 4.60
CA LEU A 79 6.58 -64.49 3.62
C LEU A 79 6.49 -65.87 4.26
N ARG A 80 6.92 -66.02 5.52
CA ARG A 80 6.80 -67.28 6.26
C ARG A 80 5.35 -67.70 6.49
N GLY A 81 4.46 -66.74 6.75
CA GLY A 81 3.03 -66.97 6.95
C GLY A 81 2.28 -67.24 5.64
N THR A 82 2.65 -66.55 4.58
CA THR A 82 1.99 -66.62 3.26
C THR A 82 2.47 -67.81 2.40
N GLU A 83 3.71 -68.27 2.58
CA GLU A 83 4.34 -69.36 1.80
C GLU A 83 4.52 -70.66 2.63
N ALA A 84 3.70 -70.86 3.67
CA ALA A 84 3.83 -71.98 4.61
C ALA A 84 3.73 -73.38 3.95
N ASN A 85 3.08 -73.49 2.78
CA ASN A 85 2.88 -74.75 2.03
C ASN A 85 4.02 -75.12 1.07
N THR A 86 5.08 -74.31 0.93
CA THR A 86 6.17 -74.56 -0.03
C THR A 86 7.47 -75.05 0.63
N LYS A 87 7.38 -75.89 1.68
CA LYS A 87 8.57 -76.48 2.33
C LYS A 87 8.97 -77.79 1.65
N ASN A 88 10.24 -77.93 1.29
CA ASN A 88 10.80 -79.18 0.77
C ASN A 88 10.91 -80.23 1.90
N LEU A 89 11.08 -81.52 1.55
CA LEU A 89 11.22 -82.69 2.45
C LEU A 89 12.26 -82.56 3.58
N PHE A 90 13.10 -81.52 3.58
CA PHE A 90 14.08 -81.19 4.62
C PHE A 90 13.70 -79.95 5.46
N GLY A 91 12.46 -79.47 5.40
CA GLY A 91 11.96 -78.33 6.17
C GLY A 91 12.43 -76.95 5.68
N ARG A 92 13.10 -76.86 4.53
CA ARG A 92 13.56 -75.60 3.91
C ARG A 92 12.51 -75.03 2.97
N TYR A 93 12.27 -73.72 3.02
CA TYR A 93 11.38 -73.02 2.08
C TYR A 93 11.94 -73.08 0.66
N SER A 94 11.09 -73.41 -0.32
CA SER A 94 11.50 -73.67 -1.71
C SER A 94 11.38 -72.47 -2.65
N SER A 95 10.57 -71.47 -2.30
CA SER A 95 10.35 -70.26 -3.09
C SER A 95 11.62 -69.43 -3.24
N GLN A 96 11.85 -68.90 -4.45
CA GLN A 96 13.01 -68.08 -4.76
C GLN A 96 12.98 -66.78 -3.96
N ARG A 97 11.82 -66.12 -3.91
CA ARG A 97 11.55 -64.94 -3.08
C ARG A 97 11.98 -65.11 -1.63
N MET A 98 11.56 -66.18 -0.94
CA MET A 98 11.95 -66.40 0.45
C MET A 98 13.45 -66.57 0.61
N LYS A 99 14.12 -67.27 -0.33
CA LYS A 99 15.58 -67.42 -0.33
C LYS A 99 16.28 -66.07 -0.52
N ASP A 100 15.78 -65.22 -1.42
CA ASP A 100 16.37 -63.91 -1.69
C ASP A 100 16.27 -62.99 -0.46
N TRP A 101 15.11 -62.94 0.19
CA TRP A 101 14.92 -62.14 1.41
C TRP A 101 15.68 -62.71 2.62
N GLN A 102 15.82 -64.04 2.73
CA GLN A 102 16.71 -64.66 3.72
C GLN A 102 18.19 -64.35 3.44
N GLU A 103 18.61 -64.33 2.17
CA GLU A 103 19.97 -63.94 1.79
C GLU A 103 20.23 -62.49 2.19
N ILE A 104 19.31 -61.56 1.89
CA ILE A 104 19.38 -60.15 2.29
C ILE A 104 19.57 -60.01 3.81
N VAL A 105 18.77 -60.72 4.62
CA VAL A 105 18.89 -60.73 6.08
C VAL A 105 20.26 -61.26 6.52
N SER A 106 20.73 -62.37 5.93
CA SER A 106 22.03 -62.96 6.26
C SER A 106 23.21 -62.02 5.92
N LEU A 107 23.10 -61.26 4.83
CA LEU A 107 24.10 -60.29 4.42
C LEU A 107 24.15 -59.08 5.37
N TYR A 108 22.99 -58.66 5.89
CA TYR A 108 22.91 -57.63 6.93
C TYR A 108 23.51 -58.09 8.26
N GLU A 109 23.25 -59.34 8.66
CA GLU A 109 23.73 -59.92 9.91
C GLU A 109 25.23 -60.20 9.90
N LYS A 110 25.82 -60.40 8.71
CA LYS A 110 27.25 -60.54 8.55
C LYS A 110 27.97 -59.30 9.10
N GLU A 111 28.78 -59.52 10.13
CA GLU A 111 29.49 -58.44 10.85
C GLU A 111 28.54 -57.34 11.40
N ASN A 112 27.26 -57.67 11.62
CA ASN A 112 26.21 -56.75 12.07
C ASN A 112 26.15 -55.44 11.28
N ALA A 113 26.29 -55.50 9.95
CA ALA A 113 26.26 -54.34 9.06
C ALA A 113 24.99 -53.49 9.24
N TYR A 114 23.86 -54.14 9.58
CA TYR A 114 22.60 -53.45 9.85
C TYR A 114 22.69 -52.43 10.98
N LEU A 115 23.40 -52.75 12.06
CA LEU A 115 23.45 -51.89 13.25
C LEU A 115 24.21 -50.60 12.95
N ALA A 116 25.24 -50.69 12.10
CA ALA A 116 25.95 -49.54 11.57
C ALA A 116 25.07 -48.67 10.65
N GLU A 117 24.29 -49.30 9.76
CA GLU A 117 23.36 -48.60 8.88
C GLU A 117 22.28 -47.85 9.67
N LEU A 118 21.62 -48.51 10.61
CA LEU A 118 20.57 -47.91 11.43
C LEU A 118 21.11 -46.73 12.24
N SER A 119 22.31 -46.86 12.79
CA SER A 119 22.99 -45.78 13.52
C SER A 119 23.27 -44.58 12.60
N SER A 120 23.70 -44.85 11.36
CA SER A 120 23.93 -43.80 10.36
C SER A 120 22.62 -43.12 9.93
N LEU A 121 21.52 -43.88 9.76
CA LEU A 121 20.21 -43.33 9.42
C LEU A 121 19.66 -42.45 10.55
N LEU A 122 19.75 -42.93 11.79
CA LEU A 122 19.34 -42.19 12.97
C LEU A 122 20.09 -40.86 13.09
N TRP A 123 21.43 -40.91 13.00
CA TRP A 123 22.26 -39.72 13.02
C TRP A 123 21.90 -38.73 11.90
N ARG A 124 21.70 -39.22 10.67
CA ARG A 124 21.34 -38.37 9.53
C ARG A 124 20.00 -37.67 9.75
N GLY A 125 19.00 -38.41 10.24
CA GLY A 125 17.68 -37.89 10.56
C GLY A 125 17.72 -36.79 11.61
N VAL A 126 18.42 -37.03 12.72
CA VAL A 126 18.52 -36.10 13.86
C VAL A 126 19.34 -34.85 13.51
N SER A 127 20.45 -35.01 12.80
CA SER A 127 21.42 -33.93 12.61
C SER A 127 21.20 -33.08 11.37
N TYR A 128 20.53 -33.61 10.35
CA TYR A 128 20.37 -32.92 9.07
C TYR A 128 18.92 -32.82 8.63
N GLU A 129 18.19 -33.94 8.56
CA GLU A 129 16.86 -33.95 7.93
C GLU A 129 15.80 -33.21 8.76
N VAL A 130 15.66 -33.53 10.06
CA VAL A 130 14.72 -32.84 10.96
C VAL A 130 15.05 -31.34 11.08
N PRO A 131 16.32 -30.94 11.33
CA PRO A 131 16.68 -29.52 11.35
C PRO A 131 16.42 -28.80 10.03
N ALA A 132 16.66 -29.44 8.88
CA ALA A 132 16.41 -28.84 7.57
C ALA A 132 14.91 -28.58 7.36
N LEU A 133 14.05 -29.56 7.66
CA LEU A 133 12.60 -29.40 7.58
C LEU A 133 12.08 -28.33 8.54
N ARG A 134 12.55 -28.32 9.81
CA ARG A 134 12.19 -27.27 10.78
C ARG A 134 12.61 -25.87 10.30
N ARG A 135 13.80 -25.73 9.72
CA ARG A 135 14.26 -24.46 9.12
C ARG A 135 13.38 -24.05 7.94
N GLN A 136 12.93 -24.99 7.11
CA GLN A 136 12.03 -24.69 6.00
C GLN A 136 10.66 -24.23 6.50
N LEU A 137 10.07 -24.91 7.50
CA LEU A 137 8.82 -24.48 8.14
C LEU A 137 8.93 -23.08 8.77
N CYS A 138 10.02 -22.81 9.50
CA CYS A 138 10.28 -21.50 10.07
C CYS A 138 10.35 -20.40 9.00
N ARG A 139 11.04 -20.67 7.86
CA ARG A 139 11.06 -19.75 6.71
C ARG A 139 9.67 -19.50 6.13
N CYS A 140 8.84 -20.53 6.00
CA CYS A 140 7.46 -20.39 5.52
C CYS A 140 6.63 -19.51 6.47
N GLN A 141 6.78 -19.70 7.79
CA GLN A 141 6.08 -18.92 8.81
C GLN A 141 6.53 -17.45 8.83
N GLN A 142 7.83 -17.20 8.78
CA GLN A 142 8.39 -15.85 8.69
C GLN A 142 7.94 -15.14 7.41
N ALA A 143 7.96 -15.84 6.27
CA ALA A 143 7.48 -15.29 5.00
C ALA A 143 6.00 -14.92 5.07
N GLN A 144 5.15 -15.75 5.70
CA GLN A 144 3.74 -15.44 5.89
C GLN A 144 3.51 -14.18 6.72
N GLN A 145 4.22 -14.04 7.85
CA GLN A 145 4.12 -12.86 8.72
C GLN A 145 4.56 -11.57 8.00
N GLU A 146 5.68 -11.62 7.29
CA GLU A 146 6.16 -10.46 6.52
C GLU A 146 5.22 -10.10 5.36
N LEU A 147 4.66 -11.10 4.67
CA LEU A 147 3.69 -10.87 3.60
C LEU A 147 2.38 -10.29 4.13
N GLU A 148 1.92 -10.73 5.30
CA GLU A 148 0.75 -10.18 5.99
C GLU A 148 0.98 -8.70 6.37
N ARG A 149 2.12 -8.38 7.01
CA ARG A 149 2.49 -7.00 7.32
C ARG A 149 2.48 -6.11 6.08
N ARG A 150 3.07 -6.58 4.97
CA ARG A 150 3.08 -5.82 3.70
C ARG A 150 1.70 -5.66 3.08
N GLN A 151 0.78 -6.61 3.26
CA GLN A 151 -0.61 -6.49 2.81
C GLN A 151 -1.33 -5.39 3.58
N ASP A 152 -1.14 -5.34 4.90
CA ASP A 152 -1.73 -4.31 5.76
C ASP A 152 -1.20 -2.91 5.40
N GLU A 153 0.11 -2.80 5.14
CA GLU A 153 0.72 -1.55 4.65
C GLU A 153 0.13 -1.10 3.31
N CYS A 154 -0.04 -2.02 2.35
CA CYS A 154 -0.66 -1.69 1.06
C CYS A 154 -2.13 -1.24 1.26
N GLN A 155 -2.86 -1.88 2.17
CA GLN A 155 -4.25 -1.52 2.46
C GLN A 155 -4.35 -0.13 3.11
N LEU A 156 -3.50 0.16 4.09
CA LEU A 156 -3.45 1.47 4.75
C LEU A 156 -3.07 2.56 3.75
N GLY A 157 -2.04 2.33 2.93
CA GLY A 157 -1.63 3.28 1.89
C GLY A 157 -2.72 3.53 0.84
N ALA A 158 -3.45 2.48 0.42
CA ALA A 158 -4.57 2.63 -0.50
C ALA A 158 -5.73 3.44 0.11
N ALA A 159 -6.03 3.22 1.41
CA ALA A 159 -7.05 3.99 2.12
C ALA A 159 -6.66 5.47 2.26
N GLU A 160 -5.40 5.75 2.62
CA GLU A 160 -4.88 7.12 2.73
C GLU A 160 -4.94 7.88 1.40
N LEU A 161 -4.54 7.23 0.29
CA LEU A 161 -4.66 7.84 -1.05
C LEU A 161 -6.11 8.14 -1.42
N ARG A 162 -7.06 7.25 -1.08
CA ARG A 162 -8.49 7.48 -1.29
C ARG A 162 -9.02 8.63 -0.44
N GLU A 163 -8.62 8.73 0.82
CA GLU A 163 -9.00 9.87 1.66
C GLU A 163 -8.43 11.18 1.13
N ARG A 164 -7.17 11.20 0.67
CA ARG A 164 -6.55 12.36 0.03
C ARG A 164 -7.27 12.74 -1.28
N PHE A 165 -7.72 11.76 -2.06
CA PHE A 165 -8.56 11.98 -3.24
C PHE A 165 -9.89 12.65 -2.85
N LEU A 166 -10.64 12.06 -1.91
CA LEU A 166 -11.92 12.62 -1.44
C LEU A 166 -11.75 14.00 -0.79
N GLY A 167 -10.66 14.23 -0.06
CA GLY A 167 -10.28 15.54 0.46
C GLY A 167 -10.07 16.56 -0.66
N SER A 168 -9.40 16.16 -1.73
CA SER A 168 -9.21 17.01 -2.92
C SER A 168 -10.55 17.29 -3.63
N CYS A 169 -11.39 16.27 -3.82
CA CYS A 169 -12.74 16.43 -4.40
C CYS A 169 -13.58 17.45 -3.61
N ARG A 170 -13.54 17.39 -2.27
CA ARG A 170 -14.21 18.38 -1.42
C ARG A 170 -13.68 19.80 -1.61
N GLN A 171 -12.38 19.98 -1.83
CA GLN A 171 -11.81 21.30 -2.12
C GLN A 171 -12.31 21.88 -3.44
N TYR A 172 -12.56 21.04 -4.43
CA TYR A 172 -13.19 21.42 -5.70
C TYR A 172 -14.73 21.47 -5.63
N GLY A 173 -15.35 21.08 -4.51
CA GLY A 173 -16.80 21.01 -4.36
C GLY A 173 -17.48 19.94 -5.22
N ILE A 174 -16.73 18.89 -5.61
CA ILE A 174 -17.18 17.80 -6.47
C ILE A 174 -17.33 16.51 -5.67
N ALA A 175 -18.15 15.56 -6.14
CA ALA A 175 -18.35 14.27 -5.50
C ALA A 175 -17.20 13.29 -5.80
N GLY A 176 -16.59 13.42 -6.98
CA GLY A 176 -15.49 12.57 -7.44
C GLY A 176 -15.94 11.33 -8.22
N GLU A 177 -17.18 11.28 -8.72
CA GLU A 177 -17.65 10.18 -9.57
C GLU A 177 -17.13 10.34 -11.00
N ASP A 178 -17.42 11.50 -11.61
CA ASP A 178 -16.81 11.92 -12.88
C ASP A 178 -16.25 13.33 -12.72
N VAL A 179 -14.99 13.39 -12.30
CA VAL A 179 -14.26 14.64 -12.03
C VAL A 179 -14.37 15.63 -13.19
N ARG A 180 -14.24 15.17 -14.45
CA ARG A 180 -14.28 16.07 -15.61
C ARG A 180 -15.66 16.67 -15.76
N ARG A 181 -16.70 15.83 -15.74
CA ARG A 181 -18.09 16.25 -15.90
C ARG A 181 -18.55 17.16 -14.76
N GLU A 182 -18.20 16.82 -13.52
CA GLU A 182 -18.58 17.59 -12.32
C GLU A 182 -17.94 18.99 -12.32
N LEU A 183 -16.65 19.10 -12.67
CA LEU A 183 -15.98 20.39 -12.80
C LEU A 183 -16.62 21.25 -13.91
N LEU A 184 -16.89 20.68 -15.08
CA LEU A 184 -17.55 21.39 -16.18
C LEU A 184 -18.98 21.84 -15.83
N ALA A 185 -19.73 21.04 -15.07
CA ALA A 185 -21.06 21.39 -14.61
C ALA A 185 -21.06 22.61 -13.66
N GLN A 186 -20.06 22.71 -12.77
CA GLN A 186 -19.95 23.87 -11.87
C GLN A 186 -19.64 25.17 -12.62
N VAL A 187 -18.89 25.11 -13.73
CA VAL A 187 -18.59 26.28 -14.57
C VAL A 187 -19.87 26.91 -15.12
N GLN A 188 -20.89 26.12 -15.42
CA GLN A 188 -22.19 26.61 -15.89
C GLN A 188 -22.92 27.45 -14.83
N ALA A 189 -22.66 27.21 -13.55
CA ALA A 189 -23.25 27.98 -12.45
C ALA A 189 -22.50 29.29 -12.15
N LEU A 190 -21.24 29.41 -12.58
CA LEU A 190 -20.37 30.54 -12.24
C LEU A 190 -20.93 31.91 -12.69
N PRO A 191 -21.44 32.10 -13.93
CA PRO A 191 -21.97 33.40 -14.34
C PRO A 191 -23.09 33.91 -13.44
N SER A 192 -23.97 33.00 -12.99
CA SER A 192 -25.07 33.35 -12.08
C SER A 192 -24.56 33.74 -10.68
N LEU A 193 -23.49 33.10 -10.21
CA LEU A 193 -22.85 33.44 -8.94
C LEU A 193 -22.22 34.83 -9.02
N LEU A 194 -21.43 35.08 -10.07
CA LEU A 194 -20.77 36.38 -10.28
C LEU A 194 -21.81 37.51 -10.47
N SER A 195 -22.92 37.26 -11.16
CA SER A 195 -24.02 38.24 -11.24
C SER A 195 -24.57 38.59 -9.86
N ARG A 196 -24.87 37.59 -9.02
CA ARG A 196 -25.37 37.83 -7.65
C ARG A 196 -24.40 38.64 -6.80
N VAL A 197 -23.10 38.39 -6.92
CA VAL A 197 -22.06 39.19 -6.23
C VAL A 197 -22.11 40.65 -6.72
N GLY A 198 -22.15 40.86 -8.03
CA GLY A 198 -22.24 42.20 -8.60
C GLY A 198 -23.51 42.95 -8.18
N ASP A 199 -24.65 42.25 -8.17
CA ASP A 199 -25.93 42.81 -7.71
C ASP A 199 -25.89 43.17 -6.22
N GLY A 200 -25.22 42.34 -5.41
CA GLY A 200 -25.00 42.59 -3.98
C GLY A 200 -24.17 43.84 -3.69
N ALA A 201 -23.30 44.26 -4.62
CA ALA A 201 -22.53 45.50 -4.48
C ALA A 201 -23.41 46.76 -4.40
N SER A 202 -24.65 46.71 -4.91
CA SER A 202 -25.60 47.83 -4.80
C SER A 202 -25.91 48.22 -3.35
N ALA A 203 -25.82 47.28 -2.41
CA ALA A 203 -26.01 47.52 -0.99
C ALA A 203 -24.86 48.33 -0.35
N LEU A 204 -23.73 48.49 -1.04
CA LEU A 204 -22.56 49.21 -0.55
C LEU A 204 -22.57 50.71 -0.91
N GLY A 205 -23.59 51.22 -1.60
CA GLY A 205 -23.67 52.63 -2.03
C GLY A 205 -23.41 53.62 -0.90
N ASP A 206 -24.11 53.46 0.23
CA ASP A 206 -23.93 54.29 1.42
C ASP A 206 -22.50 54.21 2.00
N ALA A 207 -21.86 53.05 1.92
CA ALA A 207 -20.50 52.85 2.43
C ALA A 207 -19.46 53.53 1.53
N ILE A 208 -19.68 53.48 0.22
CA ILE A 208 -18.87 54.16 -0.79
C ILE A 208 -19.00 55.69 -0.66
N GLU A 209 -20.22 56.20 -0.43
CA GLU A 209 -20.45 57.63 -0.17
C GLU A 209 -19.78 58.08 1.13
N LEU A 210 -19.87 57.26 2.17
CA LEU A 210 -19.20 57.51 3.44
C LEU A 210 -17.69 57.59 3.27
N TYR A 211 -17.10 56.63 2.54
CA TYR A 211 -15.66 56.61 2.26
C TYR A 211 -15.22 57.82 1.45
N GLN A 212 -15.97 58.16 0.38
CA GLN A 212 -15.72 59.34 -0.45
C GLN A 212 -15.73 60.64 0.37
N ALA A 213 -16.71 60.79 1.25
CA ALA A 213 -16.81 61.95 2.13
C ALA A 213 -15.62 62.02 3.10
N CYS A 214 -15.19 60.86 3.63
CA CYS A 214 -14.03 60.77 4.51
C CYS A 214 -12.75 61.17 3.80
N VAL A 215 -12.48 60.65 2.60
CA VAL A 215 -11.31 61.02 1.80
C VAL A 215 -11.32 62.50 1.45
N ALA A 216 -12.47 63.05 1.02
CA ALA A 216 -12.57 64.47 0.70
C ALA A 216 -12.29 65.37 1.92
N PHE A 217 -12.77 64.98 3.11
CA PHE A 217 -12.63 65.77 4.33
C PHE A 217 -11.25 65.62 4.98
N VAL A 218 -10.77 64.39 5.15
CA VAL A 218 -9.53 64.09 5.89
C VAL A 218 -8.29 64.36 5.02
N CYS A 219 -8.35 64.07 3.72
CA CYS A 219 -7.22 64.22 2.80
C CYS A 219 -7.26 65.55 2.01
N ASP A 220 -8.19 66.46 2.32
CA ASP A 220 -8.42 67.73 1.61
C ASP A 220 -8.41 67.58 0.07
N SER A 221 -9.05 66.50 -0.40
CA SER A 221 -9.06 66.08 -1.81
C SER A 221 -10.48 66.04 -2.37
N PRO A 222 -11.18 67.18 -2.44
CA PRO A 222 -12.55 67.22 -2.96
C PRO A 222 -12.55 66.82 -4.45
N GLY A 223 -13.30 65.77 -4.77
CA GLY A 223 -13.44 65.27 -6.15
C GLY A 223 -12.48 64.15 -6.55
N ALA A 224 -11.65 63.62 -5.64
CA ALA A 224 -10.91 62.39 -5.90
C ALA A 224 -11.90 61.23 -6.11
N GLU A 225 -11.82 60.51 -7.24
CA GLU A 225 -12.64 59.32 -7.45
C GLU A 225 -12.13 58.19 -6.56
N VAL A 226 -12.96 57.77 -5.60
CA VAL A 226 -12.69 56.57 -4.79
C VAL A 226 -13.49 55.38 -5.30
N LEU A 227 -12.84 54.21 -5.30
CA LEU A 227 -13.43 52.91 -5.63
C LEU A 227 -14.20 52.94 -6.96
N PRO A 228 -13.56 53.36 -8.06
CA PRO A 228 -14.25 53.66 -9.32
C PRO A 228 -14.96 52.43 -9.91
N LEU A 229 -14.36 51.23 -9.79
CA LEU A 229 -14.97 50.02 -10.32
C LEU A 229 -16.10 49.50 -9.42
N LEU A 230 -15.91 49.49 -8.11
CA LEU A 230 -16.93 49.10 -7.14
C LEU A 230 -18.16 50.02 -7.22
N ARG A 231 -17.95 51.34 -7.36
CA ARG A 231 -19.02 52.32 -7.59
C ARG A 231 -19.78 52.04 -8.88
N PHE A 232 -19.06 51.67 -9.94
CA PHE A 232 -19.67 51.33 -11.22
C PHE A 232 -20.49 50.03 -11.15
N VAL A 233 -19.97 48.99 -10.50
CA VAL A 233 -20.69 47.72 -10.29
C VAL A 233 -21.90 47.92 -9.37
N ALA A 234 -21.78 48.74 -8.31
CA ALA A 234 -22.90 49.04 -7.41
C ALA A 234 -24.09 49.72 -8.13
N THR A 235 -23.82 50.44 -9.22
CA THR A 235 -24.85 51.16 -9.99
C THR A 235 -25.35 50.38 -11.21
N HIS A 236 -24.48 49.60 -11.86
CA HIS A 236 -24.76 48.96 -13.15
C HIS A 236 -24.76 47.42 -13.11
N GLY A 237 -24.43 46.82 -11.97
CA GLY A 237 -24.27 45.38 -11.79
C GLY A 237 -23.03 44.82 -12.48
N ASN A 238 -22.93 43.48 -12.54
CA ASN A 238 -21.84 42.78 -13.21
C ASN A 238 -21.99 42.79 -14.75
N CYS A 239 -21.85 43.95 -15.38
CA CYS A 239 -21.97 44.12 -16.83
C CYS A 239 -20.67 43.78 -17.58
N SER A 240 -20.66 43.94 -18.91
CA SER A 240 -19.48 43.71 -19.75
C SER A 240 -18.33 44.69 -19.46
N VAL A 241 -17.09 44.24 -19.63
CA VAL A 241 -15.89 45.10 -19.60
C VAL A 241 -15.95 46.18 -20.69
N PHE A 242 -16.56 45.88 -21.85
CA PHE A 242 -16.81 46.88 -22.90
C PHE A 242 -17.59 48.10 -22.37
N ARG A 243 -18.67 47.87 -21.62
CA ARG A 243 -19.49 48.95 -21.05
C ARG A 243 -18.71 49.78 -20.05
N TRP A 244 -17.86 49.13 -19.24
CA TRP A 244 -16.98 49.81 -18.31
C TRP A 244 -15.96 50.72 -19.00
N ARG A 245 -15.31 50.24 -20.07
CA ARG A 245 -14.27 51.02 -20.78
C ARG A 245 -14.82 52.13 -21.68
N THR A 246 -16.00 51.93 -22.26
CA THR A 246 -16.56 52.84 -23.28
C THR A 246 -17.73 53.70 -22.79
N GLY A 247 -18.34 53.34 -21.66
CA GLY A 247 -19.57 53.95 -21.16
C GLY A 247 -20.82 53.61 -21.99
N GLN A 248 -20.73 52.74 -22.99
CA GLN A 248 -21.84 52.38 -23.90
C GLN A 248 -22.16 50.89 -23.84
N GLU A 249 -23.43 50.53 -24.01
CA GLU A 249 -23.84 49.13 -24.15
C GLU A 249 -23.37 48.55 -25.49
N PRO A 250 -22.79 47.34 -25.51
CA PRO A 250 -22.42 46.69 -26.76
C PRO A 250 -23.67 46.26 -27.53
N LEU A 251 -23.65 46.47 -28.85
CA LEU A 251 -24.69 45.99 -29.77
C LEU A 251 -24.65 44.46 -29.92
N ARG A 252 -23.46 43.86 -29.75
CA ARG A 252 -23.23 42.42 -29.81
C ARG A 252 -22.05 42.01 -28.93
N LEU A 253 -22.22 40.91 -28.19
CA LEU A 253 -21.16 40.25 -27.41
C LEU A 253 -20.66 39.02 -28.17
N GLU A 254 -19.35 38.97 -28.48
CA GLU A 254 -18.68 37.79 -29.01
C GLU A 254 -17.77 37.20 -27.92
N ARG A 255 -18.34 36.30 -27.11
CA ARG A 255 -17.63 35.64 -26.00
C ARG A 255 -16.57 34.67 -26.54
N PRO A 256 -15.40 34.56 -25.88
CA PRO A 256 -14.43 33.53 -26.21
C PRO A 256 -15.07 32.13 -26.10
N GLU A 257 -15.01 31.33 -27.17
CA GLU A 257 -15.47 29.94 -27.13
C GLU A 257 -14.50 29.13 -26.26
N LEU A 258 -15.03 28.43 -25.26
CA LEU A 258 -14.30 27.35 -24.58
C LEU A 258 -14.16 26.21 -25.59
N GLN A 259 -13.08 26.20 -26.39
CA GLN A 259 -12.81 25.08 -27.29
C GLN A 259 -12.73 23.79 -26.46
N GLU A 260 -13.67 22.88 -26.70
CA GLU A 260 -13.52 21.48 -26.31
C GLU A 260 -12.31 20.93 -27.08
N ALA A 261 -11.21 20.71 -26.39
CA ALA A 261 -10.15 19.89 -26.95
C ALA A 261 -10.75 18.51 -27.29
N PRO A 262 -10.49 17.96 -28.48
CA PRO A 262 -10.98 16.63 -28.83
C PRO A 262 -10.46 15.63 -27.78
N GLU A 263 -11.34 14.74 -27.33
CA GLU A 263 -10.97 13.69 -26.38
C GLU A 263 -9.71 12.97 -26.86
N PRO A 264 -8.65 12.82 -26.03
CA PRO A 264 -7.60 11.89 -26.38
C PRO A 264 -8.26 10.52 -26.47
N LEU A 265 -8.17 9.91 -27.66
CA LEU A 265 -8.58 8.54 -27.94
C LEU A 265 -8.17 7.66 -26.76
N GLN A 266 -9.11 6.88 -26.24
CA GLN A 266 -8.83 5.80 -25.30
C GLN A 266 -7.72 4.94 -25.90
N GLN A 267 -6.48 5.16 -25.45
CA GLN A 267 -5.40 4.24 -25.74
C GLN A 267 -5.63 3.06 -24.82
N ASP A 268 -6.12 2.00 -25.48
CA ASP A 268 -6.20 0.63 -25.03
C ASP A 268 -5.12 0.27 -24.01
N THR A 269 -5.57 -0.44 -22.97
CA THR A 269 -4.87 -1.56 -22.34
C THR A 269 -3.35 -1.42 -22.33
N ILE A 270 -2.83 -0.76 -21.29
CA ILE A 270 -1.41 -0.83 -21.01
C ILE A 270 -1.06 -2.29 -20.74
N ASP A 271 -0.34 -2.89 -21.68
CA ASP A 271 0.30 -4.20 -21.57
C ASP A 271 1.45 -4.10 -20.55
N TRP A 272 1.13 -4.41 -19.29
CA TRP A 272 2.09 -4.45 -18.20
C TRP A 272 2.80 -5.80 -18.24
N GLY A 273 3.82 -5.90 -19.11
CA GLY A 273 4.59 -7.10 -19.38
C GLY A 273 5.04 -7.91 -18.16
N ASP A 274 5.30 -9.19 -18.42
CA ASP A 274 5.63 -10.25 -17.45
C ASP A 274 6.45 -9.77 -16.25
N PHE A 275 5.86 -9.96 -15.07
CA PHE A 275 6.55 -9.86 -13.79
C PHE A 275 7.80 -10.75 -13.80
N PRO A 276 9.02 -10.21 -13.66
CA PRO A 276 10.21 -11.04 -13.62
C PRO A 276 10.12 -11.97 -12.41
N THR A 277 9.99 -13.26 -12.71
CA THR A 277 9.83 -14.33 -11.75
C THR A 277 11.21 -14.86 -11.37
N GLU A 278 12.11 -14.03 -10.86
CA GLU A 278 13.34 -14.51 -10.21
C GLU A 278 13.77 -13.64 -9.02
N PRO A 279 14.27 -14.27 -7.92
CA PRO A 279 14.66 -13.55 -6.73
C PRO A 279 16.09 -13.01 -6.89
N SER A 280 16.24 -11.73 -7.19
CA SER A 280 17.53 -11.06 -7.05
C SER A 280 17.87 -10.89 -5.56
N GLN A 281 18.84 -11.67 -5.10
CA GLN A 281 19.45 -11.49 -3.79
C GLN A 281 20.02 -10.07 -3.67
N GLY A 282 19.65 -9.38 -2.58
CA GLY A 282 20.41 -8.24 -2.07
C GLY A 282 20.54 -7.06 -3.03
N GLY A 283 19.41 -6.48 -3.43
CA GLY A 283 19.37 -5.19 -4.09
C GLY A 283 18.01 -4.60 -3.84
N ASP A 284 17.98 -3.50 -3.10
CA ASP A 284 16.79 -2.66 -2.94
C ASP A 284 16.34 -2.27 -4.36
N ILE A 285 15.24 -2.86 -4.82
CA ILE A 285 14.65 -2.48 -6.09
C ILE A 285 14.03 -1.11 -5.82
N ASP A 286 14.71 -0.07 -6.29
CA ASP A 286 14.20 1.29 -6.31
C ASP A 286 12.96 1.34 -7.20
N TRP A 287 11.79 1.27 -6.56
CA TRP A 287 10.49 1.33 -7.20
C TRP A 287 10.02 2.77 -7.47
N GLY A 288 10.90 3.78 -7.36
CA GLY A 288 10.56 5.17 -7.68
C GLY A 288 9.37 5.72 -6.88
N ILE A 289 9.03 5.10 -5.76
CA ILE A 289 8.07 5.65 -4.80
C ILE A 289 8.90 6.30 -3.69
N THR A 290 9.47 7.45 -4.00
CA THR A 290 9.91 8.37 -2.97
C THR A 290 8.65 8.90 -2.30
N VAL A 291 8.20 8.24 -1.23
CA VAL A 291 7.38 8.91 -0.22
C VAL A 291 8.32 9.85 0.50
N GLU A 292 8.60 11.01 -0.09
CA GLU A 292 9.26 12.06 0.67
C GLU A 292 8.31 12.45 1.81
N PRO A 293 8.75 12.33 3.08
CA PRO A 293 8.04 12.97 4.17
C PRO A 293 8.30 14.47 4.01
N SER A 294 7.39 15.20 3.36
CA SER A 294 7.44 16.67 3.37
C SER A 294 7.36 17.13 4.82
N PRO A 295 8.38 17.82 5.37
CA PRO A 295 8.31 18.36 6.70
C PRO A 295 7.61 19.71 6.59
N GLN A 296 6.29 19.72 6.50
CA GLN A 296 5.51 20.95 6.63
C GLN A 296 4.09 20.59 7.06
N GLY A 297 3.71 21.11 8.23
CA GLY A 297 2.34 21.08 8.70
C GLY A 297 1.42 21.82 7.72
N ASP A 298 0.19 21.34 7.69
CA ASP A 298 -1.00 21.95 7.08
C ASP A 298 -1.03 22.04 5.54
N GLY A 299 -1.61 21.00 4.91
CA GLY A 299 -2.85 21.16 4.15
C GLY A 299 -2.93 22.09 2.92
N GLY A 300 -1.82 22.65 2.44
CA GLY A 300 -1.76 23.46 1.21
C GLY A 300 -1.01 22.71 0.11
N ILE A 301 -1.69 22.36 -0.98
CA ILE A 301 -0.98 22.09 -2.24
C ILE A 301 -0.27 23.40 -2.60
N ASP A 302 1.04 23.34 -2.79
CA ASP A 302 1.84 24.48 -3.25
C ASP A 302 1.42 24.85 -4.68
N TRP A 303 0.91 26.07 -4.83
CA TRP A 303 0.43 26.62 -6.10
C TRP A 303 1.29 27.81 -6.57
N GLY A 304 2.56 27.88 -6.13
CA GLY A 304 3.47 28.97 -6.48
C GLY A 304 4.87 28.48 -6.86
N ASP A 305 5.21 28.68 -8.14
CA ASP A 305 6.56 28.68 -8.71
C ASP A 305 7.22 27.32 -9.05
N GLY A 306 6.75 26.74 -10.16
CA GLY A 306 7.51 25.74 -10.92
C GLY A 306 8.16 26.39 -12.14
N GLY A 307 9.41 26.80 -12.00
CA GLY A 307 10.26 27.29 -13.08
C GLY A 307 10.27 26.34 -14.29
N GLY A 308 9.85 26.85 -15.44
CA GLY A 308 9.78 26.08 -16.68
C GLY A 308 9.18 26.88 -17.83
N GLN A 309 10.04 27.72 -18.42
CA GLN A 309 9.78 28.59 -19.58
C GLN A 309 8.66 29.61 -19.39
N GLU A 310 9.07 30.88 -19.34
CA GLU A 310 8.26 32.02 -19.76
C GLU A 310 7.65 31.72 -21.13
N GLY A 311 6.49 31.07 -21.12
CA GLY A 311 5.55 31.13 -22.22
C GLY A 311 5.13 32.58 -22.26
N THR A 312 5.82 33.35 -23.08
CA THR A 312 5.50 34.73 -23.41
C THR A 312 3.99 34.79 -23.59
N VAL A 313 3.27 35.37 -22.63
CA VAL A 313 1.92 35.86 -22.88
C VAL A 313 2.15 36.87 -23.98
N THR A 314 1.91 36.44 -25.21
CA THR A 314 1.81 37.35 -26.33
C THR A 314 0.59 38.18 -26.01
N VAL A 315 0.85 39.29 -25.31
CA VAL A 315 -0.02 40.46 -25.35
C VAL A 315 -0.04 40.83 -26.82
N LEU A 316 -0.95 40.21 -27.56
CA LEU A 316 -1.44 40.78 -28.79
C LEU A 316 -2.10 42.07 -28.33
N GLU A 317 -1.33 43.17 -28.36
CA GLU A 317 -1.87 44.51 -28.45
C GLU A 317 -2.86 44.49 -29.61
N ALA A 318 -4.13 44.27 -29.29
CA ALA A 318 -5.23 44.39 -30.23
C ALA A 318 -5.52 45.88 -30.43
N GLY A 319 -4.52 46.63 -30.87
CA GLY A 319 -4.70 47.91 -31.54
C GLY A 319 -5.20 47.64 -32.95
N THR A 320 -6.47 47.27 -33.08
CA THR A 320 -7.19 47.36 -34.36
C THR A 320 -8.60 47.84 -34.07
N GLU A 321 -9.00 48.93 -34.72
CA GLU A 321 -10.32 49.54 -34.63
C GLU A 321 -11.41 48.47 -34.79
N ALA A 322 -11.96 48.02 -33.66
CA ALA A 322 -13.10 47.13 -33.67
C ALA A 322 -14.29 47.85 -34.31
N PRO A 323 -15.12 47.17 -35.12
CA PRO A 323 -16.37 47.74 -35.62
C PRO A 323 -17.15 48.33 -34.44
N LYS A 324 -17.57 49.61 -34.57
CA LYS A 324 -18.24 50.37 -33.51
C LYS A 324 -19.37 49.54 -32.89
N GLY A 325 -19.24 49.23 -31.60
CA GLY A 325 -20.29 48.58 -30.80
C GLY A 325 -20.23 47.05 -30.68
N ILE A 326 -19.18 46.35 -31.14
CA ILE A 326 -19.02 44.90 -30.91
C ILE A 326 -17.93 44.64 -29.87
N ALA A 327 -18.30 43.99 -28.75
CA ALA A 327 -17.34 43.57 -27.73
C ALA A 327 -16.73 42.20 -28.08
N ARG A 328 -15.40 42.11 -28.07
CA ARG A 328 -14.63 40.91 -28.43
C ARG A 328 -13.56 40.60 -27.40
N GLY A 329 -13.16 39.33 -27.30
CA GLY A 329 -12.06 38.92 -26.42
C GLY A 329 -12.35 39.24 -24.95
N SER A 330 -11.42 39.93 -24.28
CA SER A 330 -11.56 40.32 -22.87
C SER A 330 -12.68 41.32 -22.60
N ASP A 331 -13.07 42.12 -23.61
CA ASP A 331 -14.15 43.11 -23.50
C ASP A 331 -15.55 42.47 -23.52
N ALA A 332 -15.66 41.24 -24.04
CA ALA A 332 -16.92 40.48 -24.08
C ALA A 332 -17.24 39.74 -22.76
N LEU A 333 -16.27 39.66 -21.84
CA LEU A 333 -16.44 39.10 -20.50
C LEU A 333 -17.15 40.10 -19.59
N THR A 334 -17.83 39.61 -18.56
CA THR A 334 -18.31 40.47 -17.47
C THR A 334 -17.15 40.96 -16.60
N LEU A 335 -17.38 42.04 -15.85
CA LEU A 335 -16.41 42.65 -14.95
C LEU A 335 -15.81 41.66 -13.94
N LEU A 336 -16.60 40.70 -13.45
CA LEU A 336 -16.13 39.71 -12.48
C LEU A 336 -15.60 38.42 -13.14
N GLU A 337 -15.89 38.17 -14.42
CA GLU A 337 -15.26 37.08 -15.21
C GLU A 337 -13.84 37.46 -15.64
N ASN A 338 -13.64 38.71 -16.07
CA ASN A 338 -12.33 39.21 -16.47
C ASN A 338 -11.40 39.35 -15.25
N ALA A 339 -10.19 38.79 -15.36
CA ALA A 339 -9.25 38.71 -14.24
C ALA A 339 -8.74 40.07 -13.76
N GLU A 340 -8.50 41.01 -14.68
CA GLU A 340 -7.98 42.35 -14.36
C GLU A 340 -9.01 43.13 -13.54
N THR A 341 -10.24 43.23 -14.06
CA THR A 341 -11.33 43.94 -13.39
C THR A 341 -11.80 43.22 -12.12
N ARG A 342 -11.81 41.88 -12.09
CA ARG A 342 -12.12 41.14 -10.86
C ARG A 342 -11.11 41.44 -9.77
N ASN A 343 -9.81 41.45 -10.08
CA ASN A 343 -8.77 41.74 -9.07
C ASN A 343 -8.91 43.18 -8.57
N GLN A 344 -9.10 44.15 -9.46
CA GLN A 344 -9.38 45.53 -9.06
C GLN A 344 -10.62 45.63 -8.15
N PHE A 345 -11.70 44.92 -8.48
CA PHE A 345 -12.91 44.91 -7.66
C PHE A 345 -12.68 44.30 -6.27
N ILE A 346 -11.86 43.24 -6.18
CA ILE A 346 -11.46 42.64 -4.90
C ILE A 346 -10.61 43.63 -4.09
N ASP A 347 -9.63 44.27 -4.71
CA ASP A 347 -8.77 45.26 -4.05
C ASP A 347 -9.59 46.43 -3.49
N GLU A 348 -10.52 46.96 -4.29
CA GLU A 348 -11.43 48.05 -3.87
C GLU A 348 -12.41 47.61 -2.75
N LEU A 349 -12.88 46.35 -2.77
CA LEU A 349 -13.66 45.79 -1.67
C LEU A 349 -12.82 45.64 -0.38
N MET A 350 -11.56 45.22 -0.49
CA MET A 350 -10.64 45.11 0.65
C MET A 350 -10.31 46.48 1.23
N GLU A 351 -10.11 47.49 0.38
CA GLU A 351 -9.92 48.88 0.79
C GLU A 351 -11.14 49.38 1.59
N LEU A 352 -12.35 49.15 1.07
CA LEU A 352 -13.58 49.51 1.78
C LEU A 352 -13.78 48.72 3.07
N GLU A 353 -13.42 47.44 3.10
CA GLU A 353 -13.46 46.61 4.31
C GLU A 353 -12.59 47.20 5.41
N LEU A 354 -11.33 47.52 5.09
CA LEU A 354 -10.38 48.09 6.04
C LEU A 354 -10.86 49.44 6.57
N PHE A 355 -11.37 50.30 5.68
CA PHE A 355 -11.97 51.57 6.09
C PHE A 355 -13.14 51.38 7.05
N LEU A 356 -14.10 50.51 6.72
CA LEU A 356 -15.28 50.28 7.56
C LEU A 356 -14.92 49.60 8.90
N ALA A 357 -13.94 48.70 8.90
CA ALA A 357 -13.43 48.07 10.11
C ALA A 357 -12.77 49.08 11.06
N GLN A 358 -11.91 49.94 10.52
CA GLN A 358 -11.29 51.02 11.26
C GLN A 358 -12.35 51.99 11.79
N ARG A 359 -13.32 52.37 10.95
CA ARG A 359 -14.39 53.29 11.33
C ARG A 359 -15.30 52.73 12.42
N LEU A 360 -15.56 51.42 12.39
CA LEU A 360 -16.35 50.76 13.42
C LEU A 360 -15.65 50.82 14.79
N LEU A 361 -14.33 50.60 14.83
CA LEU A 361 -13.54 50.71 16.06
C LEU A 361 -13.59 52.12 16.64
N GLU A 362 -13.42 53.15 15.79
CA GLU A 362 -13.53 54.56 16.20
C GLU A 362 -14.90 54.93 16.78
N LEU A 363 -15.98 54.30 16.30
CA LEU A 363 -17.34 54.53 16.79
C LEU A 363 -17.67 53.76 18.08
N GLU A 364 -16.94 52.68 18.36
CA GLU A 364 -17.12 51.84 19.55
C GLU A 364 -16.24 52.28 20.73
N ASP A 365 -15.17 53.03 20.47
CA ASP A 365 -14.29 53.56 21.51
C ASP A 365 -14.88 54.85 22.12
N GLU A 366 -15.42 54.75 23.34
CA GLU A 366 -15.98 55.89 24.09
C GLU A 366 -14.92 56.93 24.53
N ALA A 367 -13.62 56.63 24.38
CA ALA A 367 -12.53 57.48 24.86
C ALA A 367 -12.19 58.66 23.93
N ASP A 368 -12.65 58.66 22.67
CA ASP A 368 -12.18 59.62 21.66
C ASP A 368 -13.09 60.85 21.49
N VAL A 369 -13.21 61.63 22.57
CA VAL A 369 -13.82 62.97 22.55
C VAL A 369 -13.14 63.88 21.51
N VAL A 370 -11.89 63.58 21.15
CA VAL A 370 -11.08 64.33 20.17
C VAL A 370 -11.49 64.00 18.74
N ALA A 371 -11.70 62.73 18.38
CA ALA A 371 -12.25 62.34 17.07
C ALA A 371 -13.65 62.93 16.83
N MET A 372 -14.51 62.95 17.87
CA MET A 372 -15.83 63.60 17.82
C MET A 372 -15.73 65.12 17.64
N SER A 373 -14.68 65.76 18.19
CA SER A 373 -14.42 67.19 18.01
C SER A 373 -13.86 67.53 16.62
N GLN A 374 -13.07 66.65 16.00
CA GLN A 374 -12.47 66.86 14.67
C GLN A 374 -13.50 66.75 13.54
N LEU A 375 -14.57 65.99 13.74
CA LEU A 375 -15.66 65.81 12.77
C LEU A 375 -16.80 66.83 12.91
N GLN A 376 -16.69 67.82 13.81
CA GLN A 376 -17.72 68.86 13.97
C GLN A 376 -17.93 69.72 12.71
N LEU A 377 -16.88 69.88 11.90
CA LEU A 377 -16.94 70.58 10.60
C LEU A 377 -17.11 69.62 9.41
N ALA A 378 -17.25 68.31 9.66
CA ALA A 378 -17.41 67.32 8.62
C ALA A 378 -18.82 67.35 8.00
N PRO A 379 -18.96 66.94 6.72
CA PRO A 379 -20.26 66.74 6.08
C PRO A 379 -21.25 65.89 6.91
N PRO A 380 -22.58 66.09 6.74
CA PRO A 380 -23.61 65.33 7.48
C PRO A 380 -23.50 63.81 7.37
N VAL A 381 -23.01 63.31 6.22
CA VAL A 381 -22.74 61.88 5.97
C VAL A 381 -21.72 61.32 6.97
N LEU A 382 -20.74 62.13 7.40
CA LEU A 382 -19.73 61.73 8.37
C LEU A 382 -20.20 61.88 9.82
N GLN A 383 -21.13 62.81 10.09
CA GLN A 383 -21.66 63.06 11.45
C GLN A 383 -22.79 62.11 11.83
N GLY A 384 -23.65 61.72 10.88
CA GLY A 384 -24.84 60.89 11.11
C GLY A 384 -24.60 59.37 11.13
N GLN A 385 -23.39 58.93 11.48
CA GLN A 385 -23.03 57.51 11.49
C GLN A 385 -23.51 56.81 12.76
N SER A 386 -23.83 55.52 12.65
CA SER A 386 -24.08 54.65 13.81
C SER A 386 -23.24 53.38 13.69
N SER A 387 -22.74 52.88 14.83
CA SER A 387 -21.96 51.63 14.88
C SER A 387 -22.74 50.45 14.28
N HIS A 388 -24.06 50.40 14.48
CA HIS A 388 -24.92 49.38 13.87
C HIS A 388 -24.90 49.43 12.32
N ARG A 389 -25.02 50.62 11.72
CA ARG A 389 -25.02 50.78 10.25
C ARG A 389 -23.66 50.43 9.65
N VAL A 390 -22.57 50.93 10.24
CA VAL A 390 -21.20 50.63 9.78
C VAL A 390 -20.91 49.13 9.91
N ARG A 391 -21.35 48.49 11.00
CA ARG A 391 -21.22 47.04 11.18
C ARG A 391 -21.98 46.24 10.11
N ALA A 392 -23.19 46.66 9.75
CA ALA A 392 -23.97 46.01 8.70
C ALA A 392 -23.30 46.15 7.31
N GLN A 393 -22.75 47.33 7.01
CA GLN A 393 -21.99 47.56 5.78
C GLN A 393 -20.73 46.71 5.73
N LEU A 394 -19.96 46.66 6.82
CA LEU A 394 -18.77 45.82 6.93
C LEU A 394 -19.09 44.34 6.74
N ALA A 395 -20.19 43.86 7.34
CA ALA A 395 -20.65 42.49 7.17
C ALA A 395 -20.97 42.17 5.69
N THR A 396 -21.64 43.10 5.00
CA THR A 396 -21.96 42.97 3.57
C THR A 396 -20.68 42.93 2.71
N THR A 397 -19.72 43.83 2.96
CA THR A 397 -18.43 43.84 2.25
C THR A 397 -17.67 42.53 2.43
N ARG A 398 -17.61 42.01 3.68
CA ARG A 398 -16.98 40.72 4.00
C ARG A 398 -17.69 39.54 3.35
N GLU A 399 -19.01 39.57 3.26
CA GLU A 399 -19.77 38.53 2.59
C GLU A 399 -19.43 38.47 1.09
N LEU A 400 -19.39 39.62 0.41
CA LEU A 400 -19.03 39.70 -1.01
C LEU A 400 -17.58 39.24 -1.26
N LEU A 401 -16.64 39.67 -0.41
CA LEU A 401 -15.25 39.20 -0.43
C LEU A 401 -15.18 37.68 -0.20
N GLY A 402 -15.91 37.15 0.78
CA GLY A 402 -15.95 35.73 1.09
C GLY A 402 -16.48 34.88 -0.08
N GLN A 403 -17.46 35.40 -0.83
CA GLN A 403 -17.98 34.74 -2.02
C GLN A 403 -16.94 34.72 -3.16
N LEU A 404 -16.33 35.86 -3.49
CA LEU A 404 -15.36 35.97 -4.59
C LEU A 404 -14.02 35.28 -4.31
N CYS A 405 -13.53 35.37 -3.08
CA CYS A 405 -12.26 34.79 -2.65
C CYS A 405 -12.41 33.34 -2.20
N SER A 406 -13.59 32.73 -2.34
CA SER A 406 -13.76 31.31 -2.05
C SER A 406 -12.92 30.46 -3.02
N ARG A 407 -12.30 29.38 -2.52
CA ARG A 407 -11.49 28.48 -3.34
C ARG A 407 -12.25 27.95 -4.55
N SER A 408 -13.53 27.61 -4.37
CA SER A 408 -14.40 27.15 -5.45
C SER A 408 -14.52 28.20 -6.58
N VAL A 409 -14.79 29.46 -6.26
CA VAL A 409 -14.89 30.52 -7.28
C VAL A 409 -13.54 30.78 -7.96
N GLN A 410 -12.44 30.77 -7.21
CA GLN A 410 -11.09 30.88 -7.78
C GLN A 410 -10.81 29.77 -8.79
N HIS A 411 -11.12 28.50 -8.45
CA HIS A 411 -10.95 27.37 -9.36
C HIS A 411 -11.84 27.50 -10.61
N LEU A 412 -13.10 27.92 -10.47
CA LEU A 412 -14.00 28.10 -11.60
C LEU A 412 -13.52 29.21 -12.53
N CYS A 413 -12.99 30.31 -11.99
CA CYS A 413 -12.35 31.37 -12.77
C CYS A 413 -11.10 30.86 -13.51
N MET A 414 -10.30 30.00 -12.89
CA MET A 414 -9.15 29.35 -13.54
C MET A 414 -9.57 28.39 -14.66
N ILE A 415 -10.69 27.69 -14.50
CA ILE A 415 -11.27 26.84 -15.55
C ILE A 415 -11.71 27.69 -16.76
N LEU A 416 -12.40 28.81 -16.52
CA LEU A 416 -12.79 29.74 -17.59
C LEU A 416 -11.57 30.33 -18.31
N ALA A 417 -10.49 30.63 -17.57
CA ALA A 417 -9.28 31.20 -18.14
C ALA A 417 -8.45 30.18 -18.95
N SER A 418 -8.57 28.88 -18.67
CA SER A 418 -7.80 27.85 -19.35
C SER A 418 -8.51 26.49 -19.41
N PRO A 419 -8.89 25.99 -20.61
CA PRO A 419 -9.51 24.66 -20.75
C PRO A 419 -8.58 23.52 -20.29
N ARG A 420 -7.26 23.70 -20.41
CA ARG A 420 -6.23 22.75 -19.93
C ARG A 420 -6.23 22.58 -18.41
N TYR A 421 -6.82 23.50 -17.67
CA TYR A 421 -6.90 23.39 -16.22
C TYR A 421 -7.77 22.20 -15.79
N VAL A 422 -8.93 22.00 -16.45
CA VAL A 422 -9.81 20.86 -16.17
C VAL A 422 -9.11 19.54 -16.41
N GLU A 423 -8.37 19.43 -17.52
CA GLU A 423 -7.60 18.23 -17.86
C GLU A 423 -6.52 17.94 -16.81
N ARG A 424 -5.75 18.95 -16.40
CA ARG A 424 -4.72 18.80 -15.37
C ARG A 424 -5.30 18.34 -14.03
N VAL A 425 -6.37 18.98 -13.55
CA VAL A 425 -7.03 18.59 -12.29
C VAL A 425 -7.62 17.18 -12.39
N THR A 426 -8.25 16.86 -13.52
CA THR A 426 -8.80 15.53 -13.78
C THR A 426 -7.70 14.47 -13.77
N ALA A 427 -6.59 14.70 -14.45
CA ALA A 427 -5.44 13.79 -14.48
C ALA A 427 -4.83 13.60 -13.10
N LEU A 428 -4.62 14.69 -12.35
CA LEU A 428 -4.09 14.67 -10.99
C LEU A 428 -4.97 13.83 -10.05
N LEU A 429 -6.28 14.04 -10.09
CA LEU A 429 -7.22 13.31 -9.23
C LEU A 429 -7.35 11.85 -9.63
N ARG A 430 -7.39 11.55 -10.93
CA ARG A 430 -7.38 10.17 -11.44
C ARG A 430 -6.10 9.44 -11.06
N GLN A 431 -4.94 10.11 -11.11
CA GLN A 431 -3.67 9.52 -10.71
C GLN A 431 -3.69 9.02 -9.26
N LYS A 432 -4.27 9.78 -8.33
CA LYS A 432 -4.41 9.37 -6.92
C LYS A 432 -5.26 8.10 -6.76
N LEU A 433 -6.36 8.00 -7.53
CA LEU A 433 -7.20 6.81 -7.55
C LEU A 433 -6.47 5.59 -8.14
N LEU A 434 -5.80 5.78 -9.28
CA LEU A 434 -5.02 4.73 -9.93
C LEU A 434 -3.91 4.19 -9.01
N GLN A 435 -3.23 5.06 -8.27
CA GLN A 435 -2.24 4.64 -7.28
C GLN A 435 -2.85 3.81 -6.15
N ALA A 436 -4.05 4.17 -5.68
CA ALA A 436 -4.76 3.40 -4.66
C ALA A 436 -5.19 2.01 -5.19
N GLU A 437 -5.68 1.94 -6.43
CA GLU A 437 -6.04 0.68 -7.09
C GLU A 437 -4.82 -0.22 -7.30
N LEU A 438 -3.68 0.36 -7.70
CA LEU A 438 -2.42 -0.37 -7.84
C LEU A 438 -1.97 -0.99 -6.51
N LEU A 439 -2.09 -0.26 -5.40
CA LEU A 439 -1.77 -0.80 -4.07
C LEU A 439 -2.69 -1.96 -3.69
N LEU A 440 -3.97 -1.92 -4.06
CA LEU A 440 -4.89 -3.03 -3.83
C LEU A 440 -4.56 -4.24 -4.71
N ALA A 441 -4.26 -4.04 -5.99
CA ALA A 441 -3.81 -5.13 -6.86
C ALA A 441 -2.51 -5.78 -6.32
N LYS A 442 -1.58 -4.95 -5.81
CA LYS A 442 -0.37 -5.42 -5.14
C LYS A 442 -0.69 -6.23 -3.88
N LYS A 443 -1.64 -5.77 -3.06
CA LYS A 443 -2.12 -6.52 -1.89
C LYS A 443 -2.62 -7.92 -2.29
N ASP A 444 -3.42 -8.01 -3.34
CA ASP A 444 -3.97 -9.29 -3.81
C ASP A 444 -2.87 -10.25 -4.29
N ALA A 445 -1.87 -9.73 -5.02
CA ALA A 445 -0.70 -10.51 -5.42
C ALA A 445 0.11 -11.00 -4.20
N LEU A 446 0.26 -10.18 -3.16
CA LEU A 446 0.91 -10.59 -1.91
C LEU A 446 0.07 -11.64 -1.16
N ALA A 447 -1.26 -11.55 -1.21
CA ALA A 447 -2.16 -12.55 -0.63
C ALA A 447 -2.02 -13.92 -1.31
N GLN A 448 -1.89 -13.95 -2.63
CA GLN A 448 -1.61 -15.18 -3.38
C GLN A 448 -0.27 -15.80 -2.95
N LYS A 449 0.80 -15.00 -2.82
CA LYS A 449 2.11 -15.48 -2.33
C LYS A 449 2.04 -16.01 -0.90
N ARG A 450 1.26 -15.36 -0.03
CA ARG A 450 1.01 -15.82 1.35
C ARG A 450 0.31 -17.18 1.36
N HIS A 451 -0.70 -17.38 0.52
CA HIS A 451 -1.39 -18.67 0.37
C HIS A 451 -0.44 -19.78 -0.13
N GLN A 452 0.48 -19.47 -1.05
CA GLN A 452 1.50 -20.42 -1.50
C GLN A 452 2.43 -20.85 -0.35
N ALA A 453 2.91 -19.89 0.45
CA ALA A 453 3.76 -20.18 1.61
C ALA A 453 3.01 -21.01 2.69
N LEU A 454 1.71 -20.75 2.89
CA LEU A 454 0.86 -21.55 3.77
C LEU A 454 0.67 -22.97 3.23
N ALA A 455 0.42 -23.13 1.93
CA ALA A 455 0.28 -24.45 1.30
C ALA A 455 1.58 -25.27 1.42
N GLU A 456 2.73 -24.64 1.26
CA GLU A 456 4.03 -25.27 1.50
C GLU A 456 4.19 -25.71 2.96
N GLN A 457 3.83 -24.85 3.93
CA GLN A 457 3.84 -25.21 5.35
C GLN A 457 2.98 -26.44 5.62
N VAL A 458 1.71 -26.43 5.17
CA VAL A 458 0.76 -27.54 5.38
C VAL A 458 1.27 -28.85 4.73
N ALA A 459 1.99 -28.77 3.61
CA ALA A 459 2.59 -29.94 2.96
C ALA A 459 3.84 -30.48 3.68
N LEU A 460 4.56 -29.64 4.43
CA LEU A 460 5.80 -30.00 5.14
C LEU A 460 5.54 -30.53 6.55
N GLU A 461 4.54 -30.03 7.25
CA GLU A 461 4.17 -30.48 8.60
C GLU A 461 3.99 -32.00 8.73
N PRO A 462 3.20 -32.69 7.88
CA PRO A 462 3.05 -34.15 7.99
C PRO A 462 4.35 -34.89 7.67
N LYS A 463 5.19 -34.37 6.77
CA LYS A 463 6.49 -34.97 6.45
C LYS A 463 7.44 -34.90 7.65
N LEU A 464 7.43 -33.79 8.37
CA LEU A 464 8.21 -33.63 9.60
C LEU A 464 7.71 -34.62 10.67
N GLN A 465 6.41 -34.71 10.89
CA GLN A 465 5.82 -35.66 11.85
C GLN A 465 6.19 -37.11 11.54
N GLN A 466 6.02 -37.54 10.28
CA GLN A 466 6.39 -38.88 9.85
C GLN A 466 7.89 -39.17 10.03
N LEU A 467 8.75 -38.19 9.75
CA LEU A 467 10.19 -38.33 9.96
C LEU A 467 10.54 -38.45 11.44
N GLN A 468 9.89 -37.64 12.29
CA GLN A 468 10.06 -37.68 13.74
C GLN A 468 9.64 -39.04 14.32
N GLU A 469 8.54 -39.61 13.85
CA GLU A 469 8.06 -40.95 14.21
C GLU A 469 9.07 -42.02 13.81
N LYS A 470 9.56 -41.99 12.56
CA LYS A 470 10.59 -42.92 12.05
C LYS A 470 11.88 -42.85 12.88
N ILE A 471 12.31 -41.66 13.28
CA ILE A 471 13.51 -41.49 14.12
C ILE A 471 13.29 -42.10 15.52
N LYS A 472 12.11 -41.90 16.13
CA LYS A 472 11.75 -42.52 17.42
C LYS A 472 11.68 -44.04 17.33
N GLU A 473 11.18 -44.57 16.21
CA GLU A 473 11.17 -46.01 15.95
C GLU A 473 12.60 -46.56 15.82
N LEU A 474 13.44 -45.93 15.00
CA LEU A 474 14.85 -46.30 14.83
C LEU A 474 15.60 -46.28 16.17
N GLN A 475 15.37 -45.26 17.00
CA GLN A 475 15.95 -45.17 18.33
C GLN A 475 15.61 -46.41 19.16
N LYS A 476 14.31 -46.74 19.28
CA LYS A 476 13.84 -47.90 20.06
C LYS A 476 14.43 -49.21 19.55
N LEU A 477 14.51 -49.37 18.23
CA LEU A 477 15.07 -50.57 17.60
C LEU A 477 16.56 -50.75 17.92
N ILE A 478 17.34 -49.65 17.86
CA ILE A 478 18.78 -49.68 18.17
C ILE A 478 19.00 -49.90 19.67
N GLU A 479 18.28 -49.20 20.55
CA GLU A 479 18.36 -49.37 22.01
C GLU A 479 18.05 -50.81 22.41
N ALA A 480 17.01 -51.41 21.84
CA ALA A 480 16.63 -52.80 22.09
C ALA A 480 17.70 -53.80 21.60
N ASP A 481 18.30 -53.58 20.43
CA ASP A 481 19.37 -54.45 19.90
C ASP A 481 20.62 -54.40 20.79
N ILE A 482 21.05 -53.20 21.18
CA ILE A 482 22.20 -53.01 22.08
C ILE A 482 21.87 -53.62 23.45
N SER A 483 20.68 -53.36 24.01
CA SER A 483 20.26 -53.89 25.31
C SER A 483 20.35 -55.42 25.37
N LYS A 484 19.88 -56.11 24.32
CA LYS A 484 19.97 -57.58 24.21
C LYS A 484 21.42 -58.07 24.27
N ARG A 485 22.36 -57.37 23.63
CA ARG A 485 23.80 -57.70 23.65
C ARG A 485 24.45 -57.53 25.03
N TYR A 486 23.81 -56.77 25.91
CA TYR A 486 24.26 -56.50 27.28
C TYR A 486 23.37 -57.13 28.35
N GLY A 487 22.68 -58.24 28.02
CA GLY A 487 21.90 -58.99 29.00
C GLY A 487 20.64 -58.26 29.49
N GLY A 488 20.04 -57.41 28.66
CA GLY A 488 18.81 -56.67 28.99
C GLY A 488 19.03 -55.38 29.76
N ARG A 489 20.28 -54.91 29.88
CA ARG A 489 20.58 -53.61 30.49
C ARG A 489 19.89 -52.47 29.74
N PRO A 490 19.33 -51.46 30.42
CA PRO A 490 18.72 -50.31 29.75
C PRO A 490 19.77 -49.53 28.95
N VAL A 491 19.40 -49.08 27.74
CA VAL A 491 20.26 -48.30 26.83
C VAL A 491 19.50 -47.04 26.46
N ASN A 492 20.15 -45.88 26.55
CA ASN A 492 19.55 -44.60 26.15
C ASN A 492 20.43 -43.93 25.08
N LEU A 493 19.83 -43.59 23.94
CA LEU A 493 20.46 -42.75 22.94
C LEU A 493 20.20 -41.28 23.24
N MET A 494 21.26 -40.56 23.59
CA MET A 494 21.22 -39.17 24.02
C MET A 494 21.38 -38.23 22.82
N GLY A 495 20.77 -37.04 22.91
CA GLY A 495 20.87 -35.99 21.88
C GLY A 495 19.85 -36.08 20.74
N ILE A 496 18.76 -36.84 20.92
CA ILE A 496 17.66 -36.95 19.96
C ILE A 496 16.60 -35.90 20.31
N ASN A 497 16.70 -34.70 19.70
CA ASN A 497 15.73 -33.61 19.89
C ASN A 497 14.76 -33.53 18.71
N VAL A 498 13.75 -34.40 18.74
CA VAL A 498 12.88 -34.73 17.61
C VAL A 498 11.44 -34.35 17.88
#